data_AF-A0A9P3ZN33-F1
#
_entry.id   AF-A0A9P3ZN33-F1
#
_cell.length_a   1.000
_cell.length_b   1.000
_cell.length_c   1.000
_cell.angle_alpha   90.00
_cell.angle_beta   90.00
_cell.angle_gamma   90.00
#
_symmetry.space_group_name_H-M   'P 1'
#
loop_
_entity.id
_entity.type
_entity.pdbx_description
1 polymer ?
#
loop_
_entity_poly.entity_id
_entity_poly.type
_entity_poly.pdbx_seq_one_letter_code
_entity_poly.pdbx_strand_id
1 'polypeptide(L)'
;MALLSWWSPFTSDTYHHALTGMEHRFSFTLVWERCVDSYMTWNPRIGEYLAFAVATAGKWLFILLNPLVQVGLALMMFYLAAGRRVNPRSWPGVRLFGLGLLLLFTCTARPGVTIYWLSGATNYSWAAALWLGFLCLYRGLAETENQAPSGWRRWAAVLVLGFLAGMTNENNIPGTWLLLGILFLFVRVVRRKKLPLWFYGGLAAHVAGSCCMLFAPGVSARMNSAAPGCAVPLSGIPDRLESVPVLLARMHEYLALPLLLGLAAAWILWKHSGRDRKAFLPWRTEMGTAAACIVTAYAMALSFCAAVIPADHAMFSATVLFGTGVMALIHVWYGLPGAVPRPRIFIVFFLVFSSACVASTLYDHLLMYRQHRERVNMILKQKKAGIRDLSVPPFSRPSPWCSFIFWVDLSESPEDYVNRGAASYYGIRSIRTK
;
A
#
# COMPACT_ATOMS: atom_id res chain seq x y z
N MET A 1 10.52 3.89 11.47
CA MET A 1 9.44 2.91 11.27
C MET A 1 9.04 2.21 12.55
N ALA A 2 9.89 1.39 13.18
CA ALA A 2 9.54 0.71 14.45
C ALA A 2 9.03 1.68 15.53
N LEU A 3 9.71 2.82 15.72
CA LEU A 3 9.28 3.87 16.65
C LEU A 3 7.90 4.46 16.30
N LEU A 4 7.64 4.75 15.02
CA LEU A 4 6.34 5.28 14.57
C LEU A 4 5.23 4.24 14.75
N SER A 5 5.49 2.97 14.43
CA SER A 5 4.57 1.87 14.69
C SER A 5 4.32 1.67 16.20
N TRP A 6 5.33 1.90 17.05
CA TRP A 6 5.17 1.91 18.51
C TRP A 6 4.32 3.10 19.00
N TRP A 7 4.48 4.28 18.39
CA TRP A 7 3.71 5.48 18.76
C TRP A 7 2.28 5.50 18.23
N SER A 8 2.00 4.82 17.10
CA SER A 8 0.65 4.77 16.51
C SER A 8 -0.32 3.99 17.41
N PRO A 9 -1.37 4.61 17.97
CA PRO A 9 -2.29 3.96 18.89
C PRO A 9 -3.20 2.93 18.20
N PHE A 10 -3.82 2.06 18.98
CA PHE A 10 -4.97 1.29 18.49
C PHE A 10 -6.17 2.23 18.38
N THR A 11 -6.78 2.27 17.20
CA THR A 11 -7.93 3.12 16.87
C THR A 11 -8.83 2.42 15.87
N SER A 12 -10.11 2.82 15.85
CA SER A 12 -11.12 2.32 14.91
C SER A 12 -11.12 0.78 14.80
N ASP A 13 -11.00 0.24 13.58
CA ASP A 13 -11.01 -1.19 13.26
C ASP A 13 -9.96 -2.01 14.02
N THR A 14 -8.85 -1.40 14.44
CA THR A 14 -7.81 -2.15 15.19
C THR A 14 -8.34 -2.67 16.53
N TYR A 15 -9.32 -2.00 17.14
CA TYR A 15 -9.98 -2.52 18.34
C TYR A 15 -10.77 -3.81 18.04
N HIS A 16 -11.48 -3.85 16.92
CA HIS A 16 -12.26 -5.00 16.48
C HIS A 16 -11.39 -6.16 15.98
N HIS A 17 -10.19 -5.85 15.49
CA HIS A 17 -9.24 -6.87 15.04
C HIS A 17 -8.50 -7.56 16.19
N ALA A 18 -8.40 -6.93 17.37
CA ALA A 18 -7.77 -7.50 18.55
C ALA A 18 -8.77 -8.39 19.31
N LEU A 19 -8.97 -9.62 18.82
CA LEU A 19 -10.07 -10.50 19.21
C LEU A 19 -10.04 -10.96 20.67
N THR A 20 -8.87 -10.98 21.30
CA THR A 20 -8.71 -11.28 22.74
C THR A 20 -8.65 -10.00 23.60
N GLY A 21 -9.06 -8.86 23.04
CA GLY A 21 -8.93 -7.55 23.69
C GLY A 21 -7.49 -7.26 24.13
N MET A 22 -7.35 -6.63 25.29
CA MET A 22 -6.05 -6.29 25.86
C MET A 22 -5.17 -7.49 26.27
N GLU A 23 -5.67 -8.72 26.29
CA GLU A 23 -4.86 -9.88 26.67
C GLU A 23 -3.85 -10.26 25.58
N HIS A 24 -4.13 -9.89 24.32
CA HIS A 24 -3.29 -10.17 23.15
C HIS A 24 -2.76 -11.61 23.08
N ARG A 25 -3.66 -12.60 23.19
CA ARG A 25 -3.31 -14.01 23.11
C ARG A 25 -3.59 -14.52 21.72
N PHE A 26 -2.53 -14.84 20.97
CA PHE A 26 -2.69 -15.39 19.64
C PHE A 26 -3.44 -16.74 19.70
N SER A 27 -4.59 -16.80 19.03
CA SER A 27 -5.38 -18.02 18.87
C SER A 27 -5.66 -18.23 17.39
N PHE A 28 -5.10 -19.30 16.83
CA PHE A 28 -5.28 -19.62 15.42
C PHE A 28 -6.75 -19.89 15.10
N THR A 29 -7.46 -20.61 15.97
CA THR A 29 -8.88 -20.92 15.82
C THR A 29 -9.73 -19.66 15.76
N LEU A 30 -9.51 -18.73 16.70
CA LEU A 30 -10.27 -17.48 16.77
C LEU A 30 -10.01 -16.58 15.56
N VAL A 31 -8.74 -16.50 15.13
CA VAL A 31 -8.37 -15.76 13.92
C VAL A 31 -9.03 -16.39 12.69
N TRP A 32 -9.00 -17.73 12.57
CA TRP A 32 -9.61 -18.45 11.46
C TRP A 32 -11.13 -18.24 11.39
N GLU A 33 -11.84 -18.43 12.50
CA GLU A 33 -13.28 -18.20 12.60
C GLU A 33 -13.63 -16.77 12.18
N ARG A 34 -12.85 -15.79 12.62
CA ARG A 34 -13.08 -14.39 12.25
C ARG A 34 -12.77 -14.08 10.79
N CYS A 35 -11.76 -14.71 10.20
CA CYS A 35 -11.48 -14.60 8.78
C CYS A 35 -12.65 -15.15 7.94
N VAL A 36 -13.23 -16.28 8.34
CA VAL A 36 -14.40 -16.87 7.68
C VAL A 36 -15.61 -15.96 7.83
N ASP A 37 -15.88 -15.45 9.03
CA ASP A 37 -16.97 -14.50 9.28
C ASP A 37 -16.81 -13.23 8.43
N SER A 38 -15.61 -12.65 8.39
CA SER A 38 -15.33 -11.46 7.57
C SER A 38 -15.46 -11.73 6.07
N TYR A 39 -15.07 -12.91 5.60
CA TYR A 39 -15.29 -13.32 4.21
C TYR A 39 -16.80 -13.36 3.85
N MET A 40 -17.62 -13.85 4.77
CA MET A 40 -19.06 -13.97 4.57
C MET A 40 -19.82 -12.65 4.73
N THR A 41 -19.33 -11.73 5.58
CA THR A 41 -20.13 -10.57 6.02
C THR A 41 -19.51 -9.21 5.74
N TRP A 42 -18.19 -9.12 5.53
CA TRP A 42 -17.48 -7.82 5.57
C TRP A 42 -16.40 -7.63 4.50
N ASN A 43 -15.18 -8.11 4.73
CA ASN A 43 -14.01 -7.80 3.91
C ASN A 43 -13.21 -9.08 3.59
N PRO A 44 -13.24 -9.58 2.34
CA PRO A 44 -12.57 -10.82 1.96
C PRO A 44 -11.07 -10.67 1.62
N ARG A 45 -10.52 -9.46 1.76
CA ARG A 45 -9.13 -9.16 1.39
C ARG A 45 -8.15 -9.85 2.32
N ILE A 46 -7.05 -10.37 1.77
CA ILE A 46 -6.00 -11.04 2.55
C ILE A 46 -5.42 -10.13 3.65
N GLY A 47 -5.37 -8.83 3.40
CA GLY A 47 -4.86 -7.87 4.37
C GLY A 47 -5.73 -7.75 5.62
N GLU A 48 -7.04 -7.98 5.51
CA GLU A 48 -7.95 -8.08 6.67
C GLU A 48 -7.56 -9.27 7.56
N TYR A 49 -7.27 -10.41 6.96
CA TYR A 49 -6.90 -11.62 7.69
C TYR A 49 -5.56 -11.47 8.41
N LEU A 50 -4.61 -10.78 7.76
CA LEU A 50 -3.35 -10.39 8.38
C LEU A 50 -3.58 -9.43 9.55
N ALA A 51 -4.57 -8.54 9.45
CA ALA A 51 -4.93 -7.63 10.53
C ALA A 51 -5.46 -8.37 11.77
N PHE A 52 -6.36 -9.35 11.59
CA PHE A 52 -6.82 -10.21 12.70
C PHE A 52 -5.66 -10.95 13.37
N ALA A 53 -4.79 -11.56 12.58
CA ALA A 53 -3.64 -12.31 13.10
C ALA A 53 -2.71 -11.42 13.93
N VAL A 54 -2.35 -10.24 13.39
CA VAL A 54 -1.38 -9.33 14.02
C VAL A 54 -1.97 -8.60 15.21
N ALA A 55 -3.20 -8.11 15.13
CA ALA A 55 -3.85 -7.41 16.24
C ALA A 55 -4.15 -8.34 17.41
N THR A 56 -4.53 -9.59 17.14
CA THR A 56 -4.77 -10.62 18.16
C THR A 56 -3.48 -11.08 18.85
N ALA A 57 -2.36 -11.21 18.10
CA ALA A 57 -1.04 -11.46 18.70
C ALA A 57 -0.53 -10.28 19.54
N GLY A 58 -1.03 -9.08 19.27
CA GLY A 58 -0.64 -7.84 19.92
C GLY A 58 0.33 -7.01 19.10
N LYS A 59 0.42 -5.73 19.49
CA LYS A 59 1.14 -4.70 18.73
C LYS A 59 2.61 -5.01 18.47
N TRP A 60 3.27 -5.77 19.35
CA TRP A 60 4.69 -6.11 19.23
C TRP A 60 5.00 -6.78 17.88
N LEU A 61 4.11 -7.64 17.38
CA LEU A 61 4.29 -8.33 16.11
C LEU A 61 4.24 -7.34 14.94
N PHE A 62 3.33 -6.38 14.99
CA PHE A 62 3.27 -5.29 14.01
C PHE A 62 4.54 -4.43 14.02
N ILE A 63 5.05 -4.08 15.20
CA ILE A 63 6.27 -3.27 15.36
C ILE A 63 7.50 -3.98 14.78
N LEU A 64 7.55 -5.31 14.90
CA LEU A 64 8.62 -6.13 14.34
C LEU A 64 8.50 -6.26 12.81
N LEU A 65 7.32 -6.64 12.31
CA LEU A 65 7.13 -7.00 10.90
C LEU A 65 6.95 -5.79 9.98
N ASN A 66 6.27 -4.73 10.43
CA ASN A 66 5.95 -3.60 9.58
C ASN A 66 7.20 -2.95 8.96
N PRO A 67 8.28 -2.65 9.72
CA PRO A 67 9.51 -2.11 9.12
C PRO A 67 10.12 -3.03 8.06
N LEU A 68 10.07 -4.35 8.27
CA LEU A 68 10.59 -5.33 7.32
C LEU A 68 9.77 -5.33 6.03
N VAL A 69 8.44 -5.24 6.13
CA VAL A 69 7.54 -5.14 4.97
C VAL A 69 7.80 -3.85 4.20
N GLN A 70 7.92 -2.70 4.87
CA GLN A 70 8.19 -1.42 4.18
C GLN A 70 9.54 -1.40 3.46
N VAL A 71 10.59 -1.98 4.08
CA VAL A 71 11.89 -2.15 3.43
C VAL A 71 11.79 -3.12 2.25
N GLY A 72 11.06 -4.23 2.42
CA GLY A 72 10.78 -5.20 1.36
C GLY A 72 10.07 -4.56 0.16
N LEU A 73 9.07 -3.72 0.40
CA LEU A 73 8.40 -2.91 -0.63
C LEU A 73 9.39 -2.05 -1.41
N ALA A 74 10.22 -1.25 -0.73
CA ALA A 74 11.20 -0.40 -1.40
C ALA A 74 12.24 -1.20 -2.18
N LEU A 75 12.63 -2.38 -1.70
CA LEU A 75 13.52 -3.30 -2.42
C LEU A 75 12.85 -3.86 -3.69
N MET A 76 11.56 -4.22 -3.61
CA MET A 76 10.77 -4.68 -4.75
C MET A 76 10.56 -3.56 -5.79
N MET A 77 10.26 -2.34 -5.35
CA MET A 77 10.20 -1.16 -6.22
C MET A 77 11.53 -0.94 -6.94
N PHE A 78 12.66 -1.01 -6.20
CA PHE A 78 14.00 -0.91 -6.80
C PHE A 78 14.24 -2.00 -7.84
N TYR A 79 13.91 -3.26 -7.52
CA TYR A 79 14.11 -4.38 -8.43
C TYR A 79 13.27 -4.25 -9.71
N LEU A 80 12.00 -3.83 -9.60
CA LEU A 80 11.16 -3.55 -10.76
C LEU A 80 11.73 -2.41 -11.62
N ALA A 81 12.18 -1.33 -10.98
CA ALA A 81 12.70 -0.15 -11.66
C ALA A 81 14.06 -0.39 -12.34
N ALA A 82 14.97 -1.11 -11.68
CA ALA A 82 16.36 -1.25 -12.08
C ALA A 82 16.73 -2.63 -12.64
N GLY A 83 15.84 -3.62 -12.55
CA GLY A 83 16.10 -4.98 -13.05
C GLY A 83 17.08 -5.81 -12.22
N ARG A 84 17.68 -5.22 -11.20
CA ARG A 84 18.78 -5.81 -10.42
C ARG A 84 18.59 -5.58 -8.93
N ARG A 85 19.33 -6.33 -8.12
CA ARG A 85 19.37 -6.11 -6.67
C ARG A 85 20.18 -4.86 -6.32
N VAL A 86 19.86 -4.25 -5.18
CA VAL A 86 20.62 -3.12 -4.65
C VAL A 86 22.06 -3.57 -4.40
N ASN A 87 23.01 -2.85 -4.98
CA ASN A 87 24.44 -3.06 -4.72
C ASN A 87 24.92 -1.95 -3.77
N PRO A 88 25.26 -2.27 -2.51
CA PRO A 88 25.72 -1.27 -1.53
C PRO A 88 26.99 -0.52 -1.95
N ARG A 89 27.80 -1.10 -2.83
CA ARG A 89 29.03 -0.47 -3.36
C ARG A 89 28.75 0.56 -4.45
N SER A 90 27.52 0.60 -4.99
CA SER A 90 27.11 1.52 -6.05
C SER A 90 26.30 2.69 -5.47
N TRP A 91 26.94 3.84 -5.29
CA TRP A 91 26.28 5.06 -4.81
C TRP A 91 25.02 5.47 -5.60
N PRO A 92 24.97 5.38 -6.94
CA PRO A 92 23.73 5.62 -7.68
C PRO A 92 22.61 4.65 -7.29
N GLY A 93 22.93 3.37 -7.08
CA GLY A 93 21.96 2.37 -6.63
C GLY A 93 21.44 2.64 -5.22
N VAL A 94 22.33 3.00 -4.29
CA VAL A 94 21.95 3.37 -2.91
C VAL A 94 21.07 4.62 -2.89
N ARG A 95 21.38 5.63 -3.68
CA ARG A 95 20.55 6.86 -3.80
C ARG A 95 19.18 6.55 -4.39
N LEU A 96 19.11 5.71 -5.41
CA LEU A 96 17.84 5.31 -6.02
C LEU A 96 16.99 4.50 -5.03
N PHE A 97 17.59 3.61 -4.25
CA PHE A 97 16.90 2.89 -3.18
C PHE A 97 16.39 3.84 -2.08
N GLY A 98 17.24 4.79 -1.64
CA GLY A 98 16.85 5.83 -0.69
C GLY A 98 15.69 6.69 -1.22
N LEU A 99 15.71 7.05 -2.51
CA LEU A 99 14.58 7.72 -3.16
C LEU A 99 13.31 6.88 -3.12
N GLY A 100 13.38 5.58 -3.39
CA GLY A 100 12.23 4.68 -3.30
C GLY A 100 11.61 4.64 -1.91
N LEU A 101 12.43 4.57 -0.86
CA LEU A 101 11.97 4.66 0.53
C LEU A 101 11.27 5.99 0.82
N LEU A 102 11.83 7.10 0.35
CA LEU A 102 11.22 8.42 0.57
C LEU A 102 9.89 8.55 -0.17
N LEU A 103 9.83 8.15 -1.45
CA LEU A 103 8.60 8.15 -2.24
C LEU A 103 7.51 7.30 -1.56
N LEU A 104 7.89 6.15 -0.97
CA LEU A 104 6.96 5.32 -0.21
C LEU A 104 6.38 6.08 0.99
N PHE A 105 7.20 6.82 1.74
CA PHE A 105 6.75 7.48 2.98
C PHE A 105 6.10 8.86 2.78
N THR A 106 6.42 9.58 1.71
CA THR A 106 5.95 10.96 1.52
C THR A 106 4.96 11.12 0.37
N CYS A 107 4.86 10.15 -0.54
CA CYS A 107 4.11 10.31 -1.79
C CYS A 107 3.14 9.15 -2.09
N THR A 108 2.83 8.34 -1.08
CA THR A 108 1.77 7.33 -1.17
C THR A 108 0.43 7.89 -0.71
N ALA A 109 -0.66 7.29 -1.16
CA ALA A 109 -1.99 7.70 -0.73
C ALA A 109 -2.17 7.47 0.79
N ARG A 110 -2.32 8.56 1.55
CA ARG A 110 -2.51 8.60 3.02
C ARG A 110 -1.61 7.62 3.81
N PRO A 111 -0.28 7.82 3.89
CA PRO A 111 0.63 6.90 4.59
C PRO A 111 0.33 6.79 6.09
N GLY A 112 -0.34 7.78 6.69
CA GLY A 112 -0.94 7.67 8.02
C GLY A 112 -1.80 6.42 8.20
N VAL A 113 -2.61 6.11 7.19
CA VAL A 113 -3.53 4.97 7.17
C VAL A 113 -2.84 3.73 6.61
N THR A 114 -2.09 3.89 5.52
CA THR A 114 -1.64 2.77 4.68
C THR A 114 -0.27 2.20 5.09
N ILE A 115 0.49 2.89 5.95
CA ILE A 115 1.84 2.49 6.39
C ILE A 115 1.92 2.38 7.92
N TYR A 116 1.37 3.35 8.65
CA TYR A 116 1.60 3.47 10.10
C TYR A 116 0.54 2.78 10.96
N TRP A 117 -0.73 2.91 10.59
CA TRP A 117 -1.85 2.31 11.31
C TRP A 117 -1.98 0.81 11.02
N LEU A 118 -2.14 -0.04 12.04
CA LEU A 118 -2.06 -1.50 11.92
C LEU A 118 -3.04 -2.08 10.89
N SER A 119 -4.33 -1.77 11.01
CA SER A 119 -5.36 -2.34 10.14
C SER A 119 -5.20 -1.86 8.70
N GLY A 120 -4.86 -0.58 8.49
CA GLY A 120 -4.63 -0.06 7.14
C GLY A 120 -3.30 -0.51 6.54
N ALA A 121 -2.24 -0.64 7.33
CA ALA A 121 -0.95 -1.13 6.86
C ALA A 121 -1.06 -2.58 6.35
N THR A 122 -1.72 -3.44 7.11
CA THR A 122 -1.98 -4.82 6.69
C THR A 122 -2.88 -4.91 5.45
N ASN A 123 -3.92 -4.07 5.37
CA ASN A 123 -4.85 -4.03 4.23
C ASN A 123 -4.31 -3.39 2.94
N TYR A 124 -3.29 -2.54 3.04
CA TYR A 124 -2.75 -1.79 1.90
C TYR A 124 -1.26 -2.07 1.66
N SER A 125 -0.36 -1.68 2.55
CA SER A 125 1.08 -1.85 2.30
C SER A 125 1.53 -3.32 2.32
N TRP A 126 1.06 -4.13 3.27
CA TRP A 126 1.42 -5.55 3.32
C TRP A 126 0.78 -6.33 2.17
N ALA A 127 -0.48 -6.03 1.85
CA ALA A 127 -1.15 -6.55 0.66
C ALA A 127 -0.39 -6.17 -0.63
N ALA A 128 0.01 -4.91 -0.77
CA ALA A 128 0.83 -4.44 -1.88
C ALA A 128 2.20 -5.13 -1.94
N ALA A 129 2.77 -5.56 -0.80
CA ALA A 129 4.03 -6.29 -0.77
C ALA A 129 3.88 -7.69 -1.38
N LEU A 130 2.78 -8.39 -1.09
CA LEU A 130 2.45 -9.66 -1.74
C LEU A 130 2.26 -9.47 -3.26
N TRP A 131 1.53 -8.42 -3.64
CA TRP A 131 1.28 -8.09 -5.04
C TRP A 131 2.54 -7.70 -5.82
N LEU A 132 3.38 -6.80 -5.29
CA LEU A 132 4.66 -6.44 -5.91
C LEU A 132 5.62 -7.63 -5.93
N GLY A 133 5.61 -8.48 -4.90
CA GLY A 133 6.38 -9.72 -4.87
C GLY A 133 6.01 -10.63 -6.04
N PHE A 134 4.71 -10.78 -6.31
CA PHE A 134 4.21 -11.49 -7.48
C PHE A 134 4.73 -10.85 -8.77
N LEU A 135 4.60 -9.53 -8.96
CA LEU A 135 5.11 -8.83 -10.14
C LEU A 135 6.64 -8.95 -10.32
N CYS A 136 7.40 -8.96 -9.23
CA CYS A 136 8.85 -9.16 -9.26
C CYS A 136 9.23 -10.52 -9.86
N LEU A 137 8.45 -11.58 -9.64
CA LEU A 137 8.70 -12.87 -10.28
C LEU A 137 8.70 -12.76 -11.81
N TYR A 138 7.82 -11.92 -12.36
CA TYR A 138 7.68 -11.73 -13.81
C TYR A 138 8.71 -10.78 -14.41
N ARG A 139 9.35 -9.92 -13.61
CA ARG A 139 10.34 -8.94 -14.11
C ARG A 139 11.54 -9.60 -14.80
N GLY A 140 11.96 -10.78 -14.34
CA GLY A 140 13.07 -11.54 -14.94
C GLY A 140 12.82 -11.98 -16.38
N LEU A 141 11.55 -12.20 -16.76
CA LEU A 141 11.14 -12.53 -18.13
C LEU A 141 11.41 -11.39 -19.11
N ALA A 142 11.42 -10.14 -18.63
CA ALA A 142 11.71 -8.98 -19.46
C ALA A 142 13.19 -8.87 -19.86
N GLU A 143 14.12 -9.35 -19.03
CA GLU A 143 15.57 -9.19 -19.26
C GLU A 143 16.20 -10.33 -20.05
N THR A 144 16.18 -11.56 -19.56
CA THR A 144 16.72 -12.71 -20.32
C THR A 144 16.44 -14.07 -19.70
N GLU A 145 16.05 -14.13 -18.43
CA GLU A 145 15.85 -15.38 -17.70
C GLU A 145 14.52 -16.02 -18.07
N ASN A 146 14.58 -16.93 -19.05
CA ASN A 146 13.48 -17.84 -19.36
C ASN A 146 13.60 -19.14 -18.54
N GLN A 147 14.24 -19.08 -17.35
CA GLN A 147 14.36 -20.25 -16.51
C GLN A 147 13.02 -20.49 -15.83
N ALA A 148 12.34 -21.56 -16.25
CA ALA A 148 11.19 -22.04 -15.52
C ALA A 148 11.62 -22.36 -14.08
N PRO A 149 10.76 -22.12 -13.07
CA PRO A 149 11.00 -22.59 -11.73
C PRO A 149 11.19 -24.11 -11.78
N SER A 150 12.43 -24.56 -11.63
CA SER A 150 12.72 -25.99 -11.55
C SER A 150 12.34 -26.49 -10.16
N GLY A 151 11.47 -27.50 -10.12
CA GLY A 151 10.99 -28.15 -8.90
C GLY A 151 9.59 -27.72 -8.45
N TRP A 152 8.84 -28.69 -7.93
CA TRP A 152 7.45 -28.52 -7.47
C TRP A 152 7.29 -27.43 -6.40
N ARG A 153 8.30 -27.22 -5.54
CA ARG A 153 8.26 -26.20 -4.48
C ARG A 153 8.17 -24.78 -5.04
N ARG A 154 8.93 -24.49 -6.10
CA ARG A 154 8.92 -23.17 -6.73
C ARG A 154 7.62 -22.95 -7.51
N TRP A 155 7.08 -24.00 -8.12
CA TRP A 155 5.75 -23.98 -8.71
C TRP A 155 4.65 -23.69 -7.69
N ALA A 156 4.67 -24.40 -6.55
CA ALA A 156 3.75 -24.14 -5.46
C ALA A 156 3.86 -22.70 -4.95
N ALA A 157 5.07 -22.16 -4.82
CA ALA A 157 5.28 -20.76 -4.43
C ALA A 157 4.69 -19.77 -5.44
N VAL A 158 4.81 -20.00 -6.76
CA VAL A 158 4.20 -19.17 -7.79
C VAL A 158 2.67 -19.20 -7.69
N LEU A 159 2.09 -20.39 -7.51
CA LEU A 159 0.63 -20.54 -7.39
C LEU A 159 0.10 -19.89 -6.12
N VAL A 160 0.72 -20.15 -4.97
CA VAL A 160 0.33 -19.55 -3.68
C VAL A 160 0.46 -18.03 -3.74
N LEU A 161 1.60 -17.51 -4.22
CA LEU A 161 1.80 -16.07 -4.31
C LEU A 161 0.85 -15.41 -5.31
N GLY A 162 0.57 -16.07 -6.44
CA GLY A 162 -0.42 -15.59 -7.42
C GLY A 162 -1.81 -15.50 -6.81
N PHE A 163 -2.27 -16.56 -6.13
CA PHE A 163 -3.56 -16.58 -5.44
C PHE A 163 -3.67 -15.47 -4.38
N LEU A 164 -2.66 -15.34 -3.51
CA LEU A 164 -2.63 -14.30 -2.49
C LEU A 164 -2.59 -12.89 -3.10
N ALA A 165 -1.81 -12.69 -4.16
CA ALA A 165 -1.76 -11.41 -4.87
C ALA A 165 -3.12 -11.05 -5.49
N GLY A 166 -3.87 -12.03 -5.98
CA GLY A 166 -5.24 -11.85 -6.48
C GLY A 166 -6.25 -11.44 -5.42
N MET A 167 -6.02 -11.80 -4.15
CA MET A 167 -6.86 -11.49 -2.99
C MET A 167 -6.46 -10.20 -2.25
N THR A 168 -5.65 -9.33 -2.85
CA THR A 168 -5.13 -8.12 -2.18
C THR A 168 -6.13 -6.97 -2.14
N ASN A 169 -6.26 -6.25 -3.24
CA ASN A 169 -7.16 -5.10 -3.39
C ASN A 169 -7.79 -5.11 -4.78
N GLU A 170 -8.99 -4.55 -4.91
CA GLU A 170 -9.78 -4.56 -6.15
C GLU A 170 -9.04 -3.89 -7.31
N ASN A 171 -8.33 -2.79 -7.04
CA ASN A 171 -7.56 -2.08 -8.07
C ASN A 171 -6.27 -2.79 -8.49
N ASN A 172 -5.73 -3.71 -7.67
CA ASN A 172 -4.57 -4.50 -8.04
C ASN A 172 -4.90 -5.49 -9.17
N ILE A 173 -6.16 -5.91 -9.29
CA ILE A 173 -6.62 -6.86 -10.32
C ILE A 173 -6.42 -6.31 -11.75
N PRO A 174 -7.07 -5.18 -12.14
CA PRO A 174 -6.86 -4.61 -13.47
C PRO A 174 -5.40 -4.18 -13.66
N GLY A 175 -4.72 -3.76 -12.60
CA GLY A 175 -3.29 -3.42 -12.62
C GLY A 175 -2.40 -4.61 -13.03
N THR A 176 -2.58 -5.77 -12.40
CA THR A 176 -1.85 -7.00 -12.74
C THR A 176 -2.11 -7.40 -14.19
N TRP A 177 -3.38 -7.41 -14.61
CA TRP A 177 -3.76 -7.86 -15.96
C TRP A 177 -3.14 -6.98 -17.03
N LEU A 178 -3.15 -5.65 -16.83
CA LEU A 178 -2.52 -4.73 -17.76
C LEU A 178 -1.00 -4.91 -17.81
N LEU A 179 -0.32 -5.00 -16.66
CA LEU A 179 1.15 -5.21 -16.63
C LEU A 179 1.57 -6.53 -17.26
N LEU A 180 0.90 -7.63 -16.90
CA LEU A 180 1.21 -8.95 -17.46
C LEU A 180 0.82 -9.03 -18.94
N GLY A 181 -0.23 -8.32 -19.37
CA GLY A 181 -0.58 -8.17 -20.79
C GLY A 181 0.48 -7.41 -21.58
N ILE A 182 0.98 -6.27 -21.07
CA ILE A 182 2.09 -5.52 -21.67
C ILE A 182 3.35 -6.39 -21.73
N LEU A 183 3.67 -7.10 -20.64
CA LEU A 183 4.80 -8.03 -20.61
C LEU A 183 4.64 -9.17 -21.63
N PHE A 184 3.44 -9.74 -21.75
CA PHE A 184 3.12 -10.76 -22.73
C PHE A 184 3.39 -10.27 -24.14
N LEU A 185 2.86 -9.09 -24.51
CA LEU A 185 3.07 -8.47 -25.81
C LEU A 185 4.56 -8.21 -26.06
N PHE A 186 5.27 -7.67 -25.06
CA PHE A 186 6.71 -7.42 -25.17
C PHE A 186 7.50 -8.72 -25.44
N VAL A 187 7.25 -9.79 -24.69
CA VAL A 187 7.98 -11.06 -24.84
C VAL A 187 7.61 -11.77 -26.15
N ARG A 188 6.33 -11.81 -26.52
CA ARG A 188 5.84 -12.53 -27.71
C ARG A 188 6.09 -11.77 -29.01
N VAL A 189 5.81 -10.47 -29.05
CA VAL A 189 5.85 -9.66 -30.27
C VAL A 189 7.23 -9.06 -30.49
N VAL A 190 7.81 -8.43 -29.47
CA VAL A 190 9.10 -7.72 -29.59
C VAL A 190 10.26 -8.69 -29.50
N ARG A 191 10.26 -9.60 -28.51
CA ARG A 191 11.36 -10.57 -28.33
C ARG A 191 11.18 -11.88 -29.09
N ARG A 192 10.00 -12.14 -29.66
CA ARG A 192 9.67 -13.37 -30.40
C ARG A 192 9.96 -14.67 -29.61
N LYS A 193 9.89 -14.61 -28.27
CA LYS A 193 10.12 -15.77 -27.39
C LYS A 193 8.80 -16.39 -26.95
N LYS A 194 8.81 -17.66 -26.55
CA LYS A 194 7.68 -18.31 -25.89
C LYS A 194 7.75 -18.03 -24.38
N LEU A 195 6.58 -17.82 -23.78
CA LEU A 195 6.46 -17.70 -22.33
C LEU A 195 6.46 -19.09 -21.69
N PRO A 196 7.10 -19.24 -20.52
CA PRO A 196 7.14 -20.52 -19.82
C PRO A 196 5.80 -20.83 -19.17
N LEU A 197 5.51 -22.12 -18.92
CA LEU A 197 4.20 -22.57 -18.42
C LEU A 197 3.82 -21.93 -17.07
N TRP A 198 4.80 -21.64 -16.21
CA TRP A 198 4.56 -21.01 -14.91
C TRP A 198 3.99 -19.60 -15.02
N PHE A 199 4.22 -18.91 -16.15
CA PHE A 199 3.59 -17.60 -16.41
C PHE A 199 2.07 -17.73 -16.34
N TYR A 200 1.54 -18.73 -17.04
CA TYR A 200 0.12 -19.03 -17.12
C TYR A 200 -0.40 -19.61 -15.80
N GLY A 201 0.37 -20.47 -15.13
CA GLY A 201 0.01 -20.99 -13.81
C GLY A 201 -0.16 -19.89 -12.76
N GLY A 202 0.79 -18.95 -12.67
CA GLY A 202 0.67 -17.81 -11.76
C GLY A 202 -0.47 -16.87 -12.13
N LEU A 203 -0.73 -16.65 -13.42
CA LEU A 203 -1.88 -15.86 -13.88
C LEU A 203 -3.21 -16.55 -13.51
N ALA A 204 -3.34 -17.85 -13.73
CA ALA A 204 -4.52 -18.62 -13.39
C ALA A 204 -4.77 -18.60 -11.86
N ALA A 205 -3.72 -18.75 -11.06
CA ALA A 205 -3.82 -18.62 -9.62
C ALA A 205 -4.25 -17.21 -9.18
N HIS A 206 -3.71 -16.16 -9.81
CA HIS A 206 -4.15 -14.79 -9.55
C HIS A 206 -5.61 -14.58 -9.92
N VAL A 207 -6.07 -15.08 -11.07
CA VAL A 207 -7.49 -15.03 -11.45
C VAL A 207 -8.35 -15.75 -10.42
N ALA A 208 -7.96 -16.94 -9.97
CA ALA A 208 -8.67 -17.66 -8.92
C ALA A 208 -8.77 -16.85 -7.62
N GLY A 209 -7.67 -16.26 -7.16
CA GLY A 209 -7.66 -15.38 -5.97
C GLY A 209 -8.55 -14.14 -6.14
N SER A 210 -8.50 -13.51 -7.32
CA SER A 210 -9.36 -12.38 -7.67
C SER A 210 -10.84 -12.76 -7.67
N CYS A 211 -11.20 -13.92 -8.23
CA CYS A 211 -12.57 -14.43 -8.18
C CYS A 211 -13.02 -14.72 -6.75
N CYS A 212 -12.17 -15.34 -5.92
CA CYS A 212 -12.47 -15.59 -4.51
C CYS A 212 -12.77 -14.29 -3.75
N MET A 213 -12.04 -13.21 -4.06
CA MET A 213 -12.25 -11.90 -3.43
C MET A 213 -13.50 -11.19 -3.96
N LEU A 214 -13.70 -11.14 -5.28
CA LEU A 214 -14.79 -10.39 -5.90
C LEU A 214 -16.17 -11.04 -5.70
N PHE A 215 -16.23 -12.37 -5.64
CA PHE A 215 -17.48 -13.11 -5.43
C PHE A 215 -17.73 -13.48 -3.97
N ALA A 216 -16.97 -12.92 -3.03
CA ALA A 216 -17.20 -13.18 -1.62
C ALA A 216 -18.54 -12.57 -1.18
N PRO A 217 -19.37 -13.30 -0.40
CA PRO A 217 -20.66 -12.80 0.06
C PRO A 217 -20.57 -11.49 0.85
N GLY A 218 -19.46 -11.28 1.58
CA GLY A 218 -19.22 -10.05 2.34
C GLY A 218 -19.16 -8.78 1.49
N VAL A 219 -18.75 -8.88 0.21
CA VAL A 219 -18.75 -7.73 -0.70
C VAL A 219 -20.17 -7.25 -0.95
N SER A 220 -21.08 -8.18 -1.26
CA SER A 220 -22.49 -7.88 -1.49
C SER A 220 -23.19 -7.41 -0.21
N ALA A 221 -22.89 -8.04 0.93
CA ALA A 221 -23.43 -7.62 2.23
C ALA A 221 -23.04 -6.18 2.57
N ARG A 222 -21.77 -5.80 2.33
CA ARG A 222 -21.28 -4.44 2.53
C ARG A 222 -21.91 -3.43 1.58
N MET A 223 -22.15 -3.79 0.32
CA MET A 223 -22.82 -2.90 -0.64
C MET A 223 -24.27 -2.59 -0.25
N ASN A 224 -24.97 -3.55 0.36
CA ASN A 224 -26.36 -3.39 0.78
C ASN A 224 -26.51 -2.75 2.18
N SER A 225 -25.41 -2.64 2.92
CA SER A 225 -25.38 -1.99 4.22
C SER A 225 -25.19 -0.49 4.03
N ALA A 226 -26.17 0.33 4.43
CA ALA A 226 -26.08 1.80 4.41
C ALA A 226 -25.12 2.36 5.48
N ALA A 227 -23.90 1.80 5.58
CA ALA A 227 -22.92 2.19 6.57
C ALA A 227 -22.27 3.53 6.19
N PRO A 228 -22.21 4.52 7.11
CA PRO A 228 -21.53 5.79 6.89
C PRO A 228 -20.04 5.55 6.58
N GLY A 229 -19.54 6.11 5.48
CA GLY A 229 -18.14 5.99 5.05
C GLY A 229 -17.88 4.94 3.97
N CYS A 230 -18.91 4.21 3.50
CA CYS A 230 -18.81 3.36 2.32
C CYS A 230 -18.72 4.20 1.03
N ALA A 231 -17.99 3.67 0.05
CA ALA A 231 -17.73 4.32 -1.22
C ALA A 231 -19.05 4.66 -1.94
N VAL A 232 -19.15 5.86 -2.53
CA VAL A 232 -20.39 6.34 -3.16
C VAL A 232 -20.66 5.48 -4.40
N PRO A 233 -21.77 4.70 -4.45
CA PRO A 233 -22.09 3.87 -5.59
C PRO A 233 -22.45 4.74 -6.80
N LEU A 234 -21.83 4.46 -7.95
CA LEU A 234 -22.08 5.17 -9.19
C LEU A 234 -23.22 4.49 -9.97
N SER A 235 -24.38 5.14 -10.03
CA SER A 235 -25.61 4.58 -10.61
C SER A 235 -25.65 4.62 -12.15
N GLY A 236 -25.12 5.68 -12.79
CA GLY A 236 -25.21 5.89 -14.24
C GLY A 236 -23.87 6.11 -14.95
N ILE A 237 -23.85 5.94 -16.28
CA ILE A 237 -22.67 6.25 -17.13
C ILE A 237 -22.22 7.73 -16.98
N PRO A 238 -23.12 8.73 -16.90
CA PRO A 238 -22.71 10.12 -16.65
C PRO A 238 -21.95 10.28 -15.33
N ASP A 239 -22.47 9.74 -14.23
CA ASP A 239 -21.81 9.77 -12.91
C ASP A 239 -20.39 9.18 -12.97
N ARG A 240 -20.22 8.10 -13.76
CA ARG A 240 -18.91 7.45 -13.95
C ARG A 240 -17.94 8.34 -14.70
N LEU A 241 -18.40 9.05 -15.73
CA LEU A 241 -17.56 10.00 -16.48
C LEU A 241 -17.20 11.22 -15.63
N GLU A 242 -18.13 11.74 -14.84
CA GLU A 242 -17.90 12.85 -13.91
C GLU A 242 -16.95 12.46 -12.75
N SER A 243 -16.90 11.18 -12.38
CA SER A 243 -15.97 10.68 -11.37
C SER A 243 -14.50 10.68 -11.82
N VAL A 244 -14.23 10.62 -13.13
CA VAL A 244 -12.86 10.55 -13.69
C VAL A 244 -11.99 11.72 -13.21
N PRO A 245 -12.36 13.00 -13.41
CA PRO A 245 -11.54 14.12 -12.96
C PRO A 245 -11.35 14.13 -11.44
N VAL A 246 -12.37 13.71 -10.66
CA VAL A 246 -12.28 13.63 -9.20
C VAL A 246 -11.25 12.58 -8.76
N LEU A 247 -11.27 11.39 -9.38
CA LEU A 247 -10.33 10.31 -9.07
C LEU A 247 -8.89 10.69 -9.43
N LEU A 248 -8.70 11.34 -10.59
CA LEU A 248 -7.40 11.84 -11.00
C LEU A 248 -6.90 12.92 -10.03
N ALA A 249 -7.74 13.90 -9.70
CA ALA A 249 -7.38 14.97 -8.76
C ALA A 249 -6.95 14.42 -7.39
N ARG A 250 -7.69 13.44 -6.85
CA ARG A 250 -7.33 12.75 -5.59
C ARG A 250 -6.02 11.99 -5.69
N MET A 251 -5.76 11.32 -6.81
CA MET A 251 -4.47 10.65 -7.02
C MET A 251 -3.33 11.67 -7.12
N HIS A 252 -3.54 12.77 -7.83
CA HIS A 252 -2.52 13.81 -8.06
C HIS A 252 -2.14 14.59 -6.80
N GLU A 253 -3.05 14.70 -5.82
CA GLU A 253 -2.76 15.29 -4.51
C GLU A 253 -1.51 14.66 -3.84
N TYR A 254 -1.37 13.33 -3.95
CA TYR A 254 -0.23 12.59 -3.38
C TYR A 254 0.95 12.46 -4.35
N LEU A 255 0.76 12.77 -5.63
CA LEU A 255 1.76 12.58 -6.69
C LEU A 255 2.48 13.85 -7.13
N ALA A 256 2.22 15.01 -6.52
CA ALA A 256 2.86 16.27 -6.92
C ALA A 256 4.40 16.15 -7.02
N LEU A 257 5.07 15.64 -5.96
CA LEU A 257 6.53 15.50 -5.97
C LEU A 257 7.04 14.39 -6.94
N PRO A 258 6.48 13.16 -6.94
CA PRO A 258 6.84 12.15 -7.94
C PRO A 258 6.63 12.63 -9.37
N LEU A 259 5.55 13.37 -9.64
CA LEU A 259 5.22 13.92 -10.95
C LEU A 259 6.28 14.94 -11.38
N LEU A 260 6.65 15.89 -10.50
CA LEU A 260 7.72 16.86 -10.79
C LEU A 260 9.06 16.17 -11.08
N LEU A 261 9.41 15.14 -10.29
CA LEU A 261 10.62 14.34 -10.52
C LEU A 261 10.55 13.55 -11.84
N GLY A 262 9.40 12.95 -12.14
CA GLY A 262 9.15 12.22 -13.38
C GLY A 262 9.22 13.11 -14.61
N LEU A 263 8.61 14.30 -14.55
CA LEU A 263 8.65 15.30 -15.61
C LEU A 263 10.07 15.84 -15.82
N ALA A 264 10.81 16.12 -14.74
CA ALA A 264 12.21 16.53 -14.83
C ALA A 264 13.07 15.43 -15.48
N ALA A 265 12.91 14.17 -15.07
CA ALA A 265 13.60 13.04 -15.67
C ALA A 265 13.22 12.89 -17.15
N ALA A 266 11.92 12.90 -17.48
CA ALA A 266 11.43 12.80 -18.85
C ALA A 266 11.96 13.91 -19.76
N TRP A 267 11.98 15.17 -19.27
CA TRP A 267 12.50 16.32 -20.02
C TRP A 267 13.99 16.17 -20.34
N ILE A 268 14.80 15.74 -19.35
CA ILE A 268 16.24 15.51 -19.55
C ILE A 268 16.48 14.36 -20.53
N LEU A 269 15.76 13.25 -20.37
CA LEU A 269 15.86 12.09 -21.26
C LEU A 269 15.46 12.47 -22.69
N TRP A 270 14.39 13.26 -22.87
CA TRP A 270 13.95 13.75 -24.17
C TRP A 270 15.01 14.65 -24.82
N LYS A 271 15.56 15.63 -24.09
CA LYS A 271 16.64 16.50 -24.58
C LYS A 271 17.88 15.70 -24.99
N HIS A 272 18.25 14.67 -24.25
CA HIS A 272 19.40 13.83 -24.56
C HIS A 272 19.13 12.90 -25.75
N SER A 273 17.90 12.40 -25.90
CA SER A 273 17.49 11.54 -27.03
C SER A 273 17.58 12.24 -28.39
N GLY A 274 17.42 13.57 -28.42
CA GLY A 274 17.64 14.38 -29.62
C GLY A 274 19.11 14.45 -30.06
N ARG A 275 20.06 14.15 -29.16
CA ARG A 275 21.50 14.19 -29.42
C ARG A 275 22.07 12.81 -29.73
N ASP A 276 21.71 11.81 -28.93
CA ASP A 276 22.20 10.44 -29.09
C ASP A 276 21.10 9.42 -28.80
N ARG A 277 20.43 8.94 -29.85
CA ARG A 277 19.41 7.89 -29.75
C ARG A 277 19.99 6.51 -29.44
N LYS A 278 21.24 6.24 -29.83
CA LYS A 278 21.85 4.91 -29.64
C LYS A 278 22.16 4.65 -28.17
N ALA A 279 22.45 5.70 -27.40
CA ALA A 279 22.64 5.63 -25.96
C ALA A 279 21.43 5.03 -25.19
N PHE A 280 20.22 5.07 -25.76
CA PHE A 280 18.99 4.57 -25.13
C PHE A 280 18.70 3.09 -25.43
N LEU A 281 19.37 2.49 -26.41
CA LEU A 281 19.12 1.10 -26.81
C LEU A 281 19.30 0.08 -25.66
N PRO A 282 20.33 0.22 -24.77
CA PRO A 282 20.48 -0.64 -23.60
C PRO A 282 19.35 -0.46 -22.58
N TRP A 283 18.72 0.71 -22.54
CA TRP A 283 17.73 1.13 -21.54
C TRP A 283 16.28 0.90 -21.97
N ARG A 284 16.05 0.24 -23.11
CA ARG A 284 14.70 0.03 -23.67
C ARG A 284 13.76 -0.69 -22.72
N THR A 285 14.28 -1.62 -21.92
CA THR A 285 13.49 -2.45 -21.00
C THR A 285 13.06 -1.63 -19.80
N GLU A 286 13.97 -0.82 -19.25
CA GLU A 286 13.74 0.09 -18.13
C GLU A 286 12.77 1.21 -18.52
N MET A 287 12.93 1.79 -19.71
CA MET A 287 11.99 2.78 -20.25
C MET A 287 10.61 2.17 -20.50
N GLY A 288 10.54 0.96 -21.06
CA GLY A 288 9.30 0.23 -21.25
C GLY A 288 8.62 -0.10 -19.91
N THR A 289 9.41 -0.49 -18.91
CA THR A 289 8.93 -0.75 -17.54
C THR A 289 8.41 0.54 -16.90
N ALA A 290 9.12 1.67 -17.07
CA ALA A 290 8.68 2.97 -16.57
C ALA A 290 7.31 3.36 -17.14
N ALA A 291 7.16 3.26 -18.47
CA ALA A 291 5.91 3.55 -19.15
C ALA A 291 4.79 2.60 -18.70
N ALA A 292 5.07 1.30 -18.64
CA ALA A 292 4.10 0.30 -18.20
C ALA A 292 3.61 0.57 -16.76
N CYS A 293 4.52 0.88 -15.83
CA CYS A 293 4.17 1.22 -14.46
C CYS A 293 3.31 2.49 -14.36
N ILE A 294 3.68 3.56 -15.08
CA ILE A 294 2.93 4.84 -15.04
C ILE A 294 1.54 4.68 -15.65
N VAL A 295 1.44 4.07 -16.84
CA VAL A 295 0.15 3.83 -17.52
C VAL A 295 -0.74 2.94 -16.67
N THR A 296 -0.17 1.88 -16.09
CA THR A 296 -0.93 0.98 -15.21
C THR A 296 -1.38 1.69 -13.95
N ALA A 297 -0.55 2.55 -13.33
CA ALA A 297 -0.95 3.30 -12.15
C ALA A 297 -2.21 4.16 -12.41
N TYR A 298 -2.27 4.85 -13.55
CA TYR A 298 -3.47 5.59 -13.95
C TYR A 298 -4.66 4.67 -14.24
N ALA A 299 -4.45 3.55 -14.94
CA ALA A 299 -5.51 2.57 -15.19
C ALA A 299 -6.09 1.99 -13.88
N MET A 300 -5.23 1.74 -12.88
CA MET A 300 -5.66 1.30 -11.55
C MET A 300 -6.52 2.36 -10.85
N ALA A 301 -6.15 3.64 -10.92
CA ALA A 301 -6.95 4.72 -10.33
C ALA A 301 -8.29 4.90 -11.06
N LEU A 302 -8.30 4.80 -12.39
CA LEU A 302 -9.52 4.92 -13.20
C LEU A 302 -10.43 3.68 -13.11
N SER A 303 -9.91 2.52 -12.71
CA SER A 303 -10.72 1.31 -12.54
C SER A 303 -11.85 1.50 -11.53
N PHE A 304 -11.70 2.45 -10.60
CA PHE A 304 -12.74 2.79 -9.63
C PHE A 304 -13.97 3.46 -10.26
N CYS A 305 -13.83 4.17 -11.39
CA CYS A 305 -14.96 4.72 -12.15
C CYS A 305 -16.00 3.65 -12.52
N ALA A 306 -15.60 2.37 -12.57
CA ALA A 306 -16.52 1.28 -12.91
C ALA A 306 -17.58 1.03 -11.84
N ALA A 307 -17.32 1.40 -10.57
CA ALA A 307 -18.20 1.04 -9.46
C ALA A 307 -18.41 2.17 -8.45
N VAL A 308 -17.33 2.80 -7.95
CA VAL A 308 -17.39 3.68 -6.78
C VAL A 308 -16.29 4.72 -6.76
N ILE A 309 -16.52 5.87 -6.14
CA ILE A 309 -15.43 6.76 -5.71
C ILE A 309 -14.93 6.26 -4.34
N PRO A 310 -13.74 5.65 -4.25
CA PRO A 310 -13.26 5.06 -3.02
C PRO A 310 -12.71 6.14 -2.08
N ALA A 311 -12.43 5.73 -0.85
CA ALA A 311 -11.58 6.52 0.03
C ALA A 311 -10.15 6.59 -0.51
N ASP A 312 -9.46 7.71 -0.29
CA ASP A 312 -8.18 8.01 -0.96
C ASP A 312 -7.10 6.95 -0.71
N HIS A 313 -7.10 6.33 0.48
CA HIS A 313 -6.14 5.28 0.84
C HIS A 313 -6.21 4.04 -0.06
N ALA A 314 -7.33 3.82 -0.79
CA ALA A 314 -7.46 2.74 -1.76
C ALA A 314 -6.51 2.91 -2.97
N MET A 315 -6.02 4.12 -3.22
CA MET A 315 -5.09 4.43 -4.31
C MET A 315 -3.63 4.06 -3.99
N PHE A 316 -3.35 3.48 -2.81
CA PHE A 316 -1.98 3.19 -2.35
C PHE A 316 -1.14 2.46 -3.40
N SER A 317 -1.59 1.29 -3.87
CA SER A 317 -0.84 0.48 -4.85
C SER A 317 -0.58 1.23 -6.16
N ALA A 318 -1.53 2.06 -6.60
CA ALA A 318 -1.37 2.89 -7.81
C ALA A 318 -0.27 3.94 -7.60
N THR A 319 -0.26 4.63 -6.45
CA THR A 319 0.80 5.61 -6.12
C THR A 319 2.18 4.97 -5.99
N VAL A 320 2.27 3.77 -5.41
CA VAL A 320 3.51 2.98 -5.32
C VAL A 320 4.03 2.59 -6.71
N LEU A 321 3.12 2.14 -7.61
CA LEU A 321 3.49 1.77 -8.96
C LEU A 321 3.93 2.99 -9.79
N PHE A 322 3.25 4.13 -9.63
CA PHE A 322 3.66 5.40 -10.24
C PHE A 322 5.07 5.79 -9.79
N GLY A 323 5.33 5.77 -8.48
CA GLY A 323 6.65 6.03 -7.91
C GLY A 323 7.73 5.08 -8.45
N THR A 324 7.40 3.81 -8.65
CA THR A 324 8.28 2.81 -9.27
C THR A 324 8.61 3.18 -10.73
N GLY A 325 7.64 3.67 -11.49
CA GLY A 325 7.88 4.16 -12.86
C GLY A 325 8.79 5.39 -12.91
N VAL A 326 8.61 6.34 -11.99
CA VAL A 326 9.50 7.50 -11.84
C VAL A 326 10.91 7.06 -11.46
N MET A 327 11.05 6.11 -10.55
CA MET A 327 12.35 5.52 -10.19
C MET A 327 13.05 4.90 -11.41
N ALA A 328 12.31 4.20 -12.28
CA ALA A 328 12.87 3.62 -13.50
C ALA A 328 13.40 4.72 -14.45
N LEU A 329 12.68 5.83 -14.63
CA LEU A 329 13.18 6.97 -15.44
C LEU A 329 14.46 7.57 -14.85
N ILE A 330 14.50 7.75 -13.52
CA ILE A 330 15.69 8.28 -12.84
C ILE A 330 16.86 7.31 -12.93
N HIS A 331 16.59 6.00 -12.92
CA HIS A 331 17.60 4.98 -13.13
C HIS A 331 18.28 5.13 -14.50
N VAL A 332 17.48 5.28 -15.56
CA VAL A 332 17.98 5.53 -16.93
C VAL A 332 18.78 6.83 -16.96
N TRP A 333 18.30 7.90 -16.31
CA TRP A 333 19.01 9.17 -16.24
C TRP A 333 20.38 9.03 -15.55
N TYR A 334 20.50 8.27 -14.47
CA TYR A 334 21.79 7.96 -13.85
C TYR A 334 22.74 7.22 -14.80
N GLY A 335 22.18 6.38 -15.66
CA GLY A 335 22.89 5.54 -16.62
C GLY A 335 23.44 6.27 -17.83
N LEU A 336 23.00 7.50 -18.10
CA LEU A 336 23.41 8.32 -19.25
C LEU A 336 24.49 9.33 -18.84
N PRO A 337 25.78 9.13 -19.17
CA PRO A 337 26.87 9.96 -18.66
C PRO A 337 26.78 11.44 -19.08
N GLY A 338 26.25 11.70 -20.28
CA GLY A 338 26.11 13.03 -20.87
C GLY A 338 24.80 13.76 -20.55
N ALA A 339 23.94 13.20 -19.71
CA ALA A 339 22.69 13.84 -19.30
C ALA A 339 22.96 14.82 -18.13
N VAL A 340 22.88 16.12 -18.41
CA VAL A 340 23.11 17.22 -17.45
C VAL A 340 21.86 18.12 -17.36
N PRO A 341 21.45 18.57 -16.15
CA PRO A 341 21.98 18.28 -14.82
C PRO A 341 21.96 16.79 -14.44
N ARG A 342 22.79 16.38 -13.47
CA ARG A 342 22.76 15.03 -12.91
C ARG A 342 21.59 14.89 -11.93
N PRO A 343 20.94 13.71 -11.84
CA PRO A 343 19.75 13.51 -10.99
C PRO A 343 20.02 13.76 -9.50
N ARG A 344 21.30 13.72 -9.07
CA ARG A 344 21.71 14.01 -7.69
C ARG A 344 21.19 15.33 -7.14
N ILE A 345 21.10 16.38 -7.95
CA ILE A 345 20.68 17.72 -7.50
C ILE A 345 19.21 17.68 -7.10
N PHE A 346 18.37 17.07 -7.93
CA PHE A 346 16.94 16.91 -7.68
C PHE A 346 16.67 15.98 -6.50
N ILE A 347 17.46 14.92 -6.35
CA ILE A 347 17.33 14.00 -5.20
C ILE A 347 17.70 14.72 -3.89
N VAL A 348 18.71 15.59 -3.88
CA VAL A 348 19.05 16.38 -2.69
C VAL A 348 17.92 17.35 -2.33
N PHE A 349 17.34 18.05 -3.30
CA PHE A 349 16.19 18.92 -3.04
C PHE A 349 15.00 18.13 -2.48
N PHE A 350 14.72 16.96 -3.08
CA PHE A 350 13.66 16.07 -2.63
C PHE A 350 13.91 15.51 -1.23
N LEU A 351 15.17 15.20 -0.88
CA LEU A 351 15.58 14.78 0.46
C LEU A 351 15.29 15.85 1.50
N VAL A 352 15.63 17.11 1.22
CA VAL A 352 15.38 18.23 2.13
C VAL A 352 13.88 18.39 2.37
N PHE A 353 13.07 18.44 1.31
CA PHE A 353 11.61 18.56 1.46
C PHE A 353 11.00 17.37 2.21
N SER A 354 11.40 16.15 1.85
CA SER A 354 10.92 14.93 2.52
C SER A 354 11.33 14.87 3.99
N SER A 355 12.49 15.43 4.35
CA SER A 355 12.93 15.47 5.74
C SER A 355 12.04 16.35 6.62
N ALA A 356 11.55 17.49 6.10
CA ALA A 356 10.60 18.35 6.79
C ALA A 356 9.26 17.62 7.03
N CYS A 357 8.76 16.91 6.02
CA CYS A 357 7.58 16.07 6.12
C CYS A 357 7.72 14.98 7.20
N VAL A 358 8.84 14.28 7.21
CA VAL A 358 9.13 13.22 8.19
C VAL A 358 9.26 13.78 9.61
N ALA A 359 9.92 14.93 9.78
CA ALA A 359 10.04 15.58 11.08
C ALA A 359 8.67 15.97 11.67
N SER A 360 7.80 16.57 10.84
CA SER A 360 6.42 16.89 11.23
C SER A 360 5.64 15.63 11.63
N THR A 361 5.76 14.56 10.85
CA THR A 361 5.12 13.26 11.13
C THR A 361 5.54 12.67 12.47
N LEU A 362 6.84 12.76 12.79
CA LEU A 362 7.39 12.27 14.05
C LEU A 362 6.85 13.05 15.25
N TYR A 363 6.74 14.37 15.13
CA TYR A 363 6.19 15.24 16.17
C TYR A 363 4.73 14.89 16.47
N ASP A 364 3.89 14.81 15.44
CA ASP A 364 2.46 14.56 15.65
C ASP A 364 2.20 13.13 16.17
N HIS A 365 2.97 12.12 15.75
CA HIS A 365 2.87 10.76 16.31
C HIS A 365 3.27 10.73 17.79
N LEU A 366 4.29 11.49 18.17
CA LEU A 366 4.72 11.57 19.57
C LEU A 366 3.66 12.25 20.44
N LEU A 367 3.02 13.32 19.94
CA LEU A 367 1.91 13.99 20.61
C LEU A 367 0.74 13.03 20.81
N MET A 368 0.30 12.36 19.73
CA MET A 368 -0.78 11.37 19.78
C MET A 368 -0.46 10.23 20.75
N TYR A 369 0.79 9.73 20.75
CA TYR A 369 1.22 8.68 21.67
C TYR A 369 1.11 9.10 23.14
N ARG A 370 1.53 10.33 23.47
CA ARG A 370 1.43 10.86 24.85
C ARG A 370 -0.03 10.95 25.30
N GLN A 371 -0.89 11.54 24.48
CA GLN A 371 -2.32 11.68 24.78
C GLN A 371 -3.00 10.30 24.91
N HIS A 372 -2.68 9.37 24.01
CA HIS A 372 -3.21 8.01 24.08
C HIS A 372 -2.77 7.30 25.36
N ARG A 373 -1.50 7.41 25.75
CA ARG A 373 -0.99 6.80 26.98
C ARG A 373 -1.69 7.35 28.23
N GLU A 374 -1.90 8.67 28.29
CA GLU A 374 -2.65 9.31 29.37
C GLU A 374 -4.10 8.81 29.44
N ARG A 375 -4.77 8.75 28.29
CA ARG A 375 -6.14 8.23 28.19
C ARG A 375 -6.22 6.77 28.62
N VAL A 376 -5.33 5.90 28.15
CA VAL A 376 -5.29 4.48 28.53
C VAL A 376 -5.06 4.34 30.03
N ASN A 377 -4.12 5.09 30.61
CA ASN A 377 -3.88 5.07 32.05
C ASN A 377 -5.14 5.45 32.85
N MET A 378 -5.89 6.45 32.37
CA MET A 378 -7.15 6.85 32.99
C MET A 378 -8.22 5.77 32.88
N ILE A 379 -8.39 5.15 31.69
CA ILE A 379 -9.31 4.03 31.48
C ILE A 379 -9.01 2.89 32.44
N LEU A 380 -7.74 2.50 32.55
CA LEU A 380 -7.33 1.40 33.43
C LEU A 380 -7.51 1.72 34.91
N LYS A 381 -7.27 2.97 35.33
CA LYS A 381 -7.54 3.40 36.71
C LYS A 381 -9.04 3.34 37.03
N GLN A 382 -9.90 3.88 36.16
CA GLN A 382 -11.35 3.86 36.36
C GLN A 382 -11.92 2.43 36.30
N LYS A 383 -11.43 1.58 35.39
CA LYS A 383 -11.79 0.15 35.33
C LYS A 383 -11.43 -0.57 36.64
N LYS A 384 -10.24 -0.31 37.20
CA LYS A 384 -9.82 -0.86 38.50
C LYS A 384 -10.70 -0.37 39.66
N ALA A 385 -11.21 0.85 39.58
CA ALA A 385 -12.17 1.41 40.53
C ALA A 385 -13.60 0.85 40.37
N GLY A 386 -13.82 -0.10 39.46
CA GLY A 386 -15.13 -0.71 39.23
C GLY A 386 -16.05 0.09 38.28
N ILE A 387 -15.61 1.25 37.78
CA ILE A 387 -16.37 2.05 36.83
C ILE A 387 -16.32 1.38 35.46
N ARG A 388 -17.49 1.07 34.89
CA ARG A 388 -17.62 0.37 33.59
C ARG A 388 -18.17 1.25 32.46
N ASP A 389 -18.74 2.41 32.80
CA ASP A 389 -19.21 3.42 31.85
C ASP A 389 -18.28 4.64 31.95
N LEU A 390 -17.37 4.77 30.97
CA LEU A 390 -16.29 5.75 31.04
C LEU A 390 -16.52 6.95 30.13
N SER A 391 -16.07 8.11 30.59
CA SER A 391 -16.02 9.33 29.79
C SER A 391 -14.58 9.86 29.76
N VAL A 392 -14.05 10.05 28.56
CA VAL A 392 -12.63 10.36 28.34
C VAL A 392 -12.42 11.66 27.56
N PRO A 393 -11.31 12.39 27.76
CA PRO A 393 -11.08 13.61 27.01
C PRO A 393 -10.81 13.27 25.53
N PRO A 394 -11.33 14.07 24.57
CA PRO A 394 -11.00 13.93 23.16
C PRO A 394 -9.52 14.24 22.92
N PHE A 395 -8.94 13.64 21.89
CA PHE A 395 -7.56 13.93 21.51
C PHE A 395 -7.46 15.30 20.82
N SER A 396 -6.32 15.97 20.96
CA SER A 396 -6.09 17.22 20.23
C SER A 396 -5.84 16.92 18.76
N ARG A 397 -6.54 17.64 17.87
CA ARG A 397 -6.38 17.43 16.43
C ARG A 397 -4.90 17.58 16.01
N PRO A 398 -4.37 16.68 15.17
CA PRO A 398 -3.03 16.80 14.62
C PRO A 398 -2.88 18.09 13.82
N SER A 399 -1.62 18.48 13.56
CA SER A 399 -1.32 19.63 12.70
C SER A 399 -2.05 19.54 11.34
N PRO A 400 -2.72 20.61 10.87
CA PRO A 400 -3.34 20.64 9.54
C PRO A 400 -2.34 20.38 8.40
N TRP A 401 -1.05 20.61 8.68
CA TRP A 401 0.05 20.50 7.74
C TRP A 401 0.61 19.09 7.60
N CYS A 402 0.17 18.12 8.41
CA CYS A 402 0.66 16.74 8.35
C CYS A 402 -0.48 15.71 8.22
N SER A 403 -0.79 15.34 6.98
CA SER A 403 -1.78 14.31 6.61
C SER A 403 -1.31 12.87 6.84
N PHE A 404 -0.16 12.68 7.51
CA PHE A 404 0.50 11.39 7.68
C PHE A 404 0.13 10.68 8.97
N ILE A 405 -1.05 10.98 9.52
CA ILE A 405 -1.63 10.31 10.68
C ILE A 405 -3.04 9.87 10.35
N PHE A 406 -3.36 8.63 10.71
CA PHE A 406 -4.76 8.21 10.72
C PHE A 406 -5.45 8.76 11.95
N TRP A 407 -6.50 9.55 11.73
CA TRP A 407 -7.25 10.23 12.79
C TRP A 407 -8.73 9.84 12.74
N VAL A 408 -9.11 8.93 13.63
CA VAL A 408 -10.50 8.63 13.98
C VAL A 408 -10.51 8.42 15.49
N ASP A 409 -11.06 9.39 16.22
CA ASP A 409 -11.19 9.33 17.67
C ASP A 409 -12.54 8.70 18.08
N LEU A 410 -12.71 8.41 19.37
CA LEU A 410 -13.98 8.11 19.99
C LEU A 410 -14.94 9.29 19.83
N SER A 411 -16.24 8.99 19.80
CA SER A 411 -17.29 10.01 19.72
C SER A 411 -18.02 10.18 21.05
N GLU A 412 -18.93 11.15 21.10
CA GLU A 412 -19.85 11.38 22.21
C GLU A 412 -20.90 10.26 22.34
N SER A 413 -21.21 9.57 21.24
CA SER A 413 -22.19 8.49 21.17
C SER A 413 -21.57 7.13 21.56
N PRO A 414 -21.99 6.49 22.65
CA PRO A 414 -21.47 5.17 23.05
C PRO A 414 -21.75 4.05 22.04
N GLU A 415 -22.80 4.20 21.24
CA GLU A 415 -23.25 3.20 20.26
C GLU A 415 -22.43 3.22 18.96
N ASP A 416 -21.62 4.25 18.76
CA ASP A 416 -20.77 4.35 17.60
C ASP A 416 -19.82 3.16 17.51
N TYR A 417 -19.61 2.68 16.29
CA TYR A 417 -18.82 1.47 16.02
C TYR A 417 -17.41 1.53 16.64
N VAL A 418 -16.77 2.69 16.63
CA VAL A 418 -15.44 2.90 17.24
C VAL A 418 -15.49 2.74 18.75
N ASN A 419 -16.53 3.29 19.39
CA ASN A 419 -16.74 3.25 20.83
C ASN A 419 -17.06 1.82 21.29
N ARG A 420 -17.94 1.10 20.57
CA ARG A 420 -18.24 -0.32 20.84
C ARG A 420 -16.99 -1.20 20.74
N GLY A 421 -16.16 -0.98 19.72
CA GLY A 421 -14.87 -1.67 19.56
C GLY A 421 -13.94 -1.41 20.74
N ALA A 422 -13.76 -0.14 21.12
CA ALA A 422 -12.93 0.22 22.26
C ALA A 422 -13.47 -0.37 23.57
N ALA A 423 -14.79 -0.33 23.80
CA ALA A 423 -15.41 -0.88 25.00
C ALA A 423 -15.15 -2.39 25.14
N SER A 424 -15.35 -3.14 24.04
CA SER A 424 -15.03 -4.57 23.98
C SER A 424 -13.54 -4.83 24.25
N TYR A 425 -12.65 -4.10 23.56
CA TYR A 425 -11.21 -4.23 23.70
C TYR A 425 -10.70 -4.02 25.14
N TYR A 426 -11.21 -2.98 25.82
CA TYR A 426 -10.86 -2.69 27.21
C TYR A 426 -11.65 -3.54 28.22
N GLY A 427 -12.64 -4.33 27.80
CA GLY A 427 -13.50 -5.12 28.68
C GLY A 427 -14.33 -4.26 29.64
N ILE A 428 -14.94 -3.19 29.11
CA ILE A 428 -15.81 -2.23 29.82
C ILE A 428 -17.17 -2.19 29.13
N ARG A 429 -18.19 -1.62 29.79
CA ARG A 429 -19.57 -1.61 29.26
C ARG A 429 -19.73 -0.54 28.18
N SER A 430 -19.25 0.68 28.44
CA SER A 430 -19.33 1.77 27.49
C SER A 430 -18.16 2.76 27.65
N ILE A 431 -17.83 3.45 26.57
CA ILE A 431 -16.86 4.54 26.56
C ILE A 431 -17.33 5.63 25.60
N ARG A 432 -17.14 6.90 25.97
CA ARG A 432 -17.41 8.06 25.11
C ARG A 432 -16.46 9.21 25.37
N THR A 433 -16.34 10.14 24.43
CA THR A 433 -15.70 11.43 24.69
C THR A 433 -16.58 12.34 25.53
N LYS A 434 -15.95 13.28 26.24
CA LYS A 434 -16.63 14.38 26.95
C LYS A 434 -17.12 15.46 26.01
#